data_AF-A0A7W9DCP7-F1
#
_entry.id   AF-A0A7W9DCP7-F1
#
_cell.length_a   1.000
_cell.length_b   1.000
_cell.length_c   1.000
_cell.angle_alpha   90.00
_cell.angle_beta   90.00
_cell.angle_gamma   90.00
#
_symmetry.space_group_name_H-M   'P 1'
#
loop_
_entity.id
_entity.type
_entity.pdbx_description
1 polymer ?
#
loop_
_entity_poly.entity_id
_entity_poly.type
_entity_poly.pdbx_seq_one_letter_code
_entity_poly.pdbx_strand_id
1 'polypeptide(L)'
;MITPIQYAFRPIALPLVLLSLLSIAGCGGGGGGGGGVFGPTDRHVLHLSEVSSNCNMAPAENCGDIHVVVSSDLAERPEWKASDSNGVAVFDRVDKEKLSDNTWRFTFRPATGLAPGTYTGNITLSTLNLLPINYNDLPETMAYKVTVAPLKGNLSALAPLPGAGDWEGTNGNAAHTGAVPVSLNAASFARRWTWQYDSAGKYNRLSPVVAANGFVYFSMDQASIDSQDPNKTIYTTSLTALSELDSTVQWRTSQAPGVVHGAPGVSGTRLAATDTSKVYTFDAVSGAQLANAKQPQSIGLLSAVSPLTAPTLAGGNVYIGGNDDVINADASTAQNLWSTSLGLPITASVDEWTPAVNSSTVYSNTAGTLRAFNRVSGAQQWSLAVPGQVLSGLNKSSLRQAPVLPDDHTVLLLNQRSAAGSSTDNSLSLVDTDSRQLRWTVNGQFTTQPVTAQGVLYVGNQATAALEARSIATGAVLWSWPLSAVNEARFGGDVIVTNNLLFVAGETATYALDLASQKVVWSYRVGGKLALSRNGVLYIRAVASNFVGTSSLTAINLK
;
A
#
# COMPACT_ATOMS: atom_id res chain seq x y z
N MET A 1 43.56 1.90 -37.85
CA MET A 1 44.69 2.48 -37.09
C MET A 1 44.21 3.74 -36.41
N ILE A 2 44.17 3.75 -35.08
CA ILE A 2 44.34 4.90 -34.17
C ILE A 2 44.38 4.29 -32.75
N THR A 3 45.45 4.61 -32.03
CA THR A 3 45.89 4.05 -30.75
C THR A 3 45.38 4.89 -29.56
N PRO A 4 45.03 4.30 -28.40
CA PRO A 4 44.69 5.05 -27.19
C PRO A 4 45.90 5.22 -26.24
N ILE A 5 45.95 6.38 -25.57
CA ILE A 5 46.94 6.74 -24.53
C ILE A 5 46.39 6.34 -23.15
N GLN A 6 47.19 5.57 -22.39
CA GLN A 6 46.95 5.22 -20.98
C GLN A 6 47.75 6.14 -20.06
N TYR A 7 47.14 6.59 -18.95
CA TYR A 7 47.84 7.17 -17.80
C TYR A 7 47.73 6.23 -16.60
N ALA A 8 48.88 5.95 -15.98
CA ALA A 8 49.07 5.01 -14.87
C ALA A 8 49.01 5.73 -13.51
N PHE A 9 48.30 5.13 -12.55
CA PHE A 9 48.33 5.50 -11.13
C PHE A 9 49.29 4.56 -10.36
N ARG A 10 50.16 5.13 -9.51
CA ARG A 10 51.06 4.42 -8.60
C ARG A 10 50.45 4.30 -7.20
N PRO A 11 50.52 3.13 -6.52
CA PRO A 11 50.21 3.01 -5.10
C PRO A 11 51.47 3.20 -4.22
N ILE A 12 51.29 3.84 -3.05
CA ILE A 12 52.32 3.99 -2.01
C ILE A 12 52.04 2.96 -0.90
N ALA A 13 53.07 2.20 -0.54
CA ALA A 13 53.08 1.20 0.52
C ALA A 13 53.47 1.83 1.88
N LEU A 14 52.95 1.30 2.98
CA LEU A 14 53.52 1.47 4.33
C LEU A 14 53.67 0.10 5.02
N PRO A 15 54.68 -0.08 5.89
CA PRO A 15 55.23 -1.40 6.21
C PRO A 15 54.63 -2.06 7.46
N LEU A 16 54.55 -3.38 7.41
CA LEU A 16 54.42 -4.29 8.55
C LEU A 16 55.72 -4.31 9.35
N VAL A 17 55.64 -4.22 10.68
CA VAL A 17 56.73 -4.58 11.60
C VAL A 17 56.22 -5.66 12.56
N LEU A 18 56.76 -6.86 12.40
CA LEU A 18 56.72 -7.96 13.38
C LEU A 18 57.55 -7.58 14.61
N LEU A 19 57.07 -7.85 15.82
CA LEU A 19 57.94 -8.02 16.98
C LEU A 19 57.56 -9.27 17.79
N SER A 20 58.62 -9.95 18.20
CA SER A 20 58.78 -11.33 18.64
C SER A 20 58.31 -11.65 20.07
N LEU A 21 57.85 -12.89 20.24
CA LEU A 21 57.63 -13.58 21.51
C LEU A 21 58.95 -13.82 22.27
N LEU A 22 58.97 -13.49 23.55
CA LEU A 22 59.96 -13.94 24.53
C LEU A 22 59.22 -14.52 25.73
N SER A 23 59.33 -15.84 25.86
CA SER A 23 58.87 -16.63 27.01
C SER A 23 59.93 -16.64 28.10
N ILE A 24 59.55 -16.28 29.33
CA ILE A 24 60.30 -16.60 30.55
C ILE A 24 59.36 -17.32 31.50
N ALA A 25 59.72 -18.56 31.82
CA ALA A 25 59.17 -19.30 32.94
C ALA A 25 59.89 -18.87 34.23
N GLY A 26 59.12 -18.61 35.27
CA GLY A 26 59.59 -18.39 36.64
C GLY A 26 58.55 -18.93 37.62
N CYS A 27 58.94 -19.96 38.36
CA CYS A 27 58.14 -20.65 39.37
C CYS A 27 58.36 -20.02 40.75
N GLY A 28 57.31 -19.99 41.58
CA GLY A 28 57.43 -20.02 43.05
C GLY A 28 56.95 -18.79 43.81
N GLY A 29 56.07 -19.00 44.79
CA GLY A 29 55.99 -18.15 45.99
C GLY A 29 54.57 -17.84 46.48
N GLY A 30 54.17 -18.46 47.59
CA GLY A 30 52.86 -18.31 48.23
C GLY A 30 52.48 -16.92 48.72
N GLY A 31 51.16 -16.73 48.87
CA GLY A 31 50.49 -16.19 50.06
C GLY A 31 50.65 -14.69 50.38
N GLY A 32 49.52 -13.97 50.32
CA GLY A 32 49.36 -12.70 51.04
C GLY A 32 48.42 -11.74 50.32
N GLY A 33 47.29 -11.40 50.95
CA GLY A 33 46.36 -10.40 50.45
C GLY A 33 47.02 -9.02 50.28
N GLY A 34 46.71 -8.36 49.17
CA GLY A 34 47.10 -6.99 48.89
C GLY A 34 46.35 -6.51 47.65
N GLY A 35 45.50 -5.50 47.81
CA GLY A 35 44.71 -4.92 46.72
C GLY A 35 45.60 -4.41 45.59
N GLY A 36 45.34 -4.87 44.37
CA GLY A 36 45.96 -4.33 43.15
C GLY A 36 45.33 -2.98 42.78
N VAL A 37 46.15 -1.93 42.79
CA VAL A 37 45.80 -0.52 42.54
C VAL A 37 46.04 -0.12 41.06
N PHE A 38 46.07 -1.08 40.13
CA PHE A 38 46.37 -0.80 38.71
C PHE A 38 45.39 -1.47 37.72
N GLY A 39 44.13 -1.62 38.13
CA GLY A 39 43.01 -1.91 37.21
C GLY A 39 42.10 -0.69 37.08
N PRO A 40 41.46 -0.47 35.92
CA PRO A 40 40.47 0.60 35.78
C PRO A 40 39.34 0.40 36.80
N THR A 41 38.88 1.48 37.43
CA THR A 41 37.75 1.45 38.37
C THR A 41 36.42 1.45 37.63
N ASP A 42 35.50 0.57 38.03
CA ASP A 42 34.15 0.50 37.47
C ASP A 42 33.32 1.74 37.85
N ARG A 43 32.58 2.30 36.89
CA ARG A 43 31.68 3.43 37.13
C ARG A 43 30.41 3.33 36.27
N HIS A 44 29.27 3.64 36.87
CA HIS A 44 28.01 3.86 36.13
C HIS A 44 27.94 5.34 35.72
N VAL A 45 27.82 5.57 34.42
CA VAL A 45 27.77 6.92 33.81
C VAL A 45 26.58 7.12 32.90
N LEU A 46 25.83 6.05 32.67
CA LEU A 46 24.59 6.04 31.93
C LEU A 46 23.46 5.79 32.93
N HIS A 47 22.36 6.52 32.79
CA HIS A 47 21.16 6.28 33.58
C HIS A 47 19.94 6.23 32.67
N LEU A 48 19.20 5.12 32.73
CA LEU A 48 18.01 4.91 31.92
C LEU A 48 16.78 5.55 32.59
N SER A 49 15.93 6.14 31.77
CA SER A 49 14.67 6.79 32.13
C SER A 49 13.66 6.63 30.98
N GLU A 50 12.36 6.84 31.25
CA GLU A 50 11.28 6.70 30.25
C GLU A 50 11.39 5.41 29.39
N VAL A 51 11.52 4.26 30.05
CA VAL A 51 11.70 2.97 29.36
C VAL A 51 10.35 2.39 28.97
N SER A 52 10.09 2.28 27.66
CA SER A 52 9.04 1.43 27.10
C SER A 52 9.67 0.10 26.66
N SER A 53 9.24 -1.02 27.25
CA SER A 53 9.84 -2.34 27.03
C SER A 53 8.94 -3.32 26.29
N ASN A 54 7.64 -3.04 26.18
CA ASN A 54 6.66 -3.97 25.66
C ASN A 54 6.02 -3.47 24.38
N CYS A 55 5.91 -4.35 23.41
CA CYS A 55 5.30 -4.11 22.13
C CYS A 55 4.40 -5.29 21.76
N ASN A 56 3.13 -5.02 21.45
CA ASN A 56 2.22 -6.01 20.86
C ASN A 56 1.82 -5.52 19.47
N MET A 57 2.02 -6.34 18.45
CA MET A 57 1.66 -6.04 17.07
C MET A 57 0.82 -7.16 16.47
N ALA A 58 -0.12 -6.80 15.59
CA ALA A 58 -0.71 -7.77 14.68
C ALA A 58 0.30 -8.10 13.55
N PRO A 59 0.08 -9.20 12.81
CA PRO A 59 0.94 -9.51 11.67
C PRO A 59 0.91 -8.37 10.64
N ALA A 60 2.08 -8.04 10.09
CA ALA A 60 2.31 -6.94 9.14
C ALA A 60 2.10 -5.53 9.72
N GLU A 61 1.78 -5.37 11.01
CA GLU A 61 1.73 -4.06 11.65
C GLU A 61 3.12 -3.58 12.06
N ASN A 62 3.24 -2.26 12.13
CA ASN A 62 4.29 -1.62 12.92
C ASN A 62 3.85 -1.50 14.37
N CYS A 63 4.77 -1.76 15.29
CA CYS A 63 4.49 -1.54 16.70
C CYS A 63 4.58 -0.07 17.08
N GLY A 64 4.11 0.25 18.29
CA GLY A 64 4.54 1.49 18.93
C GLY A 64 6.05 1.38 19.23
N ASP A 65 6.77 2.48 19.03
CA ASP A 65 8.22 2.48 19.19
C ASP A 65 8.61 2.12 20.64
N ILE A 66 9.51 1.14 20.79
CA ILE A 66 10.19 0.84 22.05
C ILE A 66 11.20 1.95 22.24
N HIS A 67 11.12 2.71 23.33
CA HIS A 67 12.01 3.84 23.53
C HIS A 67 12.61 3.83 24.92
N VAL A 68 13.75 4.49 25.01
CA VAL A 68 14.47 4.73 26.25
C VAL A 68 15.13 6.08 26.16
N VAL A 69 15.01 6.86 27.23
CA VAL A 69 15.78 8.07 27.41
C VAL A 69 16.96 7.73 28.31
N VAL A 70 18.17 8.04 27.87
CA VAL A 70 19.40 7.79 28.62
C VAL A 70 20.11 9.11 28.87
N SER A 71 20.39 9.43 30.13
CA SER A 71 21.32 10.51 30.49
C SER A 71 22.75 9.97 30.50
N SER A 72 23.70 10.78 30.04
CA SER A 72 25.12 10.45 30.06
C SER A 72 25.89 11.56 30.79
N ASP A 73 26.59 11.18 31.86
CA ASP A 73 27.46 12.09 32.62
C ASP A 73 28.66 12.57 31.79
N LEU A 74 28.95 11.88 30.68
CA LEU A 74 30.04 12.19 29.76
C LEU A 74 29.62 13.14 28.62
N ALA A 75 28.33 13.49 28.54
CA ALA A 75 27.74 14.28 27.45
C ALA A 75 27.90 13.70 26.03
N GLU A 76 28.39 12.45 25.92
CA GLU A 76 28.54 11.72 24.67
C GLU A 76 27.27 10.93 24.30
N ARG A 77 27.11 10.62 23.00
CA ARG A 77 26.02 9.77 22.52
C ARG A 77 26.33 8.30 22.84
N PRO A 78 25.47 7.58 23.57
CA PRO A 78 25.67 6.15 23.82
C PRO A 78 25.66 5.33 22.51
N GLU A 79 26.44 4.26 22.51
CA GLU A 79 26.29 3.15 21.58
C GLU A 79 25.21 2.19 22.08
N TRP A 80 24.66 1.39 21.17
CA TRP A 80 23.62 0.41 21.51
C TRP A 80 23.86 -0.90 20.79
N LYS A 81 23.42 -1.98 21.44
CA LYS A 81 23.34 -3.32 20.85
C LYS A 81 22.09 -4.01 21.36
N ALA A 82 21.29 -4.57 20.45
CA ALA A 82 20.17 -5.43 20.82
C ALA A 82 20.57 -6.89 20.62
N SER A 83 20.20 -7.73 21.57
CA SER A 83 20.25 -9.19 21.43
C SER A 83 18.85 -9.76 21.67
N ASP A 84 18.46 -10.76 20.88
CA ASP A 84 17.31 -11.62 21.14
C ASP A 84 17.81 -12.96 21.68
N SER A 85 17.02 -13.61 22.55
CA SER A 85 17.38 -14.90 23.13
C SER A 85 17.63 -16.00 22.09
N ASN A 86 17.04 -15.88 20.90
CA ASN A 86 17.19 -16.83 19.79
C ASN A 86 18.05 -16.26 18.64
N GLY A 87 18.72 -15.12 18.85
CA GLY A 87 19.58 -14.49 17.85
C GLY A 87 18.83 -13.84 16.68
N VAL A 88 17.52 -13.59 16.82
CA VAL A 88 16.73 -12.90 15.79
C VAL A 88 17.02 -11.39 15.82
N ALA A 89 17.21 -10.78 14.65
CA ALA A 89 17.29 -9.34 14.53
C ALA A 89 15.89 -8.72 14.67
N VAL A 90 15.53 -8.34 15.90
CA VAL A 90 14.17 -7.84 16.23
C VAL A 90 13.97 -6.38 15.78
N PHE A 91 15.02 -5.58 15.70
CA PHE A 91 14.94 -4.15 15.35
C PHE A 91 15.66 -3.88 14.04
N ASP A 92 15.00 -3.20 13.10
CA ASP A 92 15.57 -2.81 11.81
C ASP A 92 16.11 -1.37 11.81
N ARG A 93 15.54 -0.51 12.65
CA ARG A 93 15.88 0.91 12.74
C ARG A 93 15.84 1.39 14.18
N VAL A 94 16.78 2.28 14.49
CA VAL A 94 16.85 2.99 15.77
C VAL A 94 17.07 4.46 15.51
N ASP A 95 16.04 5.28 15.79
CA ASP A 95 16.17 6.74 15.75
C ASP A 95 16.83 7.23 17.04
N LYS A 96 17.63 8.28 16.91
CA LYS A 96 18.46 8.83 18.00
C LYS A 96 18.26 10.34 18.04
N GLU A 97 17.65 10.84 19.09
CA GLU A 97 17.35 12.25 19.29
C GLU A 97 18.11 12.77 20.50
N LYS A 98 18.83 13.90 20.34
CA LYS A 98 19.45 14.60 21.48
C LYS A 98 18.41 15.53 22.10
N LEU A 99 18.16 15.37 23.39
CA LEU A 99 17.25 16.22 24.15
C LEU A 99 18.03 17.35 24.87
N SER A 100 17.31 18.29 25.48
CA SER A 100 17.91 19.35 26.29
C SER A 100 18.28 18.80 27.68
N ASP A 101 19.55 18.90 28.11
CA ASP A 101 20.15 18.39 29.38
C ASP A 101 21.16 17.22 29.28
N ASN A 102 21.76 16.97 28.12
CA ASN A 102 22.66 15.82 27.86
C ASN A 102 21.98 14.43 27.91
N THR A 103 20.65 14.38 27.85
CA THR A 103 19.91 13.14 27.59
C THR A 103 19.76 12.85 26.09
N TRP A 104 19.64 11.56 25.78
CA TRP A 104 19.39 11.02 24.45
C TRP A 104 18.16 10.13 24.47
N ARG A 105 17.23 10.33 23.54
CA ARG A 105 16.13 9.40 23.29
C ARG A 105 16.53 8.44 22.17
N PHE A 106 16.51 7.16 22.48
CA PHE A 106 16.60 6.07 21.50
C PHE A 106 15.21 5.51 21.27
N THR A 107 14.84 5.41 20.01
CA THR A 107 13.54 4.95 19.56
C THR A 107 13.76 3.74 18.65
N PHE A 108 13.64 2.55 19.24
CA PHE A 108 13.79 1.24 18.61
C PHE A 108 12.50 0.83 17.90
N ARG A 109 12.63 0.59 16.58
CA ARG A 109 11.51 0.14 15.74
C ARG A 109 11.64 -1.36 15.47
N PRO A 110 10.67 -2.18 15.90
CA PRO A 110 10.67 -3.60 15.55
C PRO A 110 10.59 -3.79 14.03
N ALA A 111 11.32 -4.78 13.53
CA ALA A 111 11.39 -5.09 12.11
C ALA A 111 10.01 -5.45 11.54
N THR A 112 9.71 -4.91 10.35
CA THR A 112 8.49 -5.28 9.62
C THR A 112 8.66 -6.69 9.05
N GLY A 113 7.74 -7.61 9.36
CA GLY A 113 7.78 -8.99 8.86
C GLY A 113 8.32 -10.04 9.84
N LEU A 114 8.42 -9.72 11.13
CA LEU A 114 8.63 -10.73 12.15
C LEU A 114 7.54 -11.81 12.09
N ALA A 115 7.95 -13.07 12.22
CA ALA A 115 7.01 -14.19 12.28
C ALA A 115 6.15 -14.10 13.56
N PRO A 116 4.93 -14.67 13.57
CA PRO A 116 4.14 -14.76 14.79
C PRO A 116 4.91 -15.43 15.93
N GLY A 117 4.91 -14.82 17.11
CA GLY A 117 5.72 -15.29 18.22
C GLY A 117 5.98 -14.22 19.28
N THR A 118 6.73 -14.59 20.30
CA THR A 118 7.22 -13.68 21.33
C THR A 118 8.74 -13.63 21.25
N TYR A 119 9.26 -12.43 21.06
CA TYR A 119 10.68 -12.12 21.00
C TYR A 119 11.06 -11.38 22.28
N THR A 120 12.11 -11.87 22.94
CA THR A 120 12.56 -11.32 24.23
C THR A 120 14.06 -11.25 24.23
N GLY A 121 14.58 -10.16 24.76
CA GLY A 121 16.01 -10.00 24.87
C GLY A 121 16.37 -8.69 25.53
N ASN A 122 17.61 -8.26 25.30
CA ASN A 122 18.20 -7.12 25.99
C ASN A 122 18.67 -6.08 24.98
N ILE A 123 18.39 -4.82 25.27
CA ILE A 123 19.05 -3.68 24.65
C ILE A 123 20.11 -3.20 25.63
N THR A 124 21.36 -3.26 25.22
CA THR A 124 22.52 -2.81 25.99
C THR A 124 23.01 -1.49 25.41
N LEU A 125 23.12 -0.47 26.26
CA LEU A 125 23.66 0.85 25.96
C LEU A 125 25.05 0.98 26.59
N SER A 126 26.04 1.41 25.82
CA SER A 126 27.43 1.53 26.26
C SER A 126 28.03 2.88 25.88
N THR A 127 29.05 3.32 26.60
CA THR A 127 29.82 4.50 26.24
C THR A 127 30.87 4.18 25.18
N LEU A 128 31.34 5.20 24.46
CA LEU A 128 32.40 5.05 23.47
C LEU A 128 33.78 5.09 24.17
N ASN A 129 34.13 4.03 24.90
CA ASN A 129 35.39 3.99 25.63
C ASN A 129 36.56 3.51 24.75
N LEU A 130 37.20 4.43 24.03
CA LEU A 130 38.28 4.12 23.08
C LEU A 130 39.59 3.70 23.76
N LEU A 131 39.83 4.04 25.03
CA LEU A 131 41.04 3.72 25.79
C LEU A 131 40.72 3.62 27.31
N PRO A 132 40.38 2.43 27.84
CA PRO A 132 40.01 2.24 29.25
C PRO A 132 41.26 2.20 30.14
N ILE A 133 41.95 3.33 30.29
CA ILE A 133 43.21 3.39 31.04
C ILE A 133 42.93 3.52 32.56
N ASN A 134 41.90 4.27 32.94
CA ASN A 134 41.61 4.59 34.35
C ASN A 134 40.20 4.17 34.81
N TYR A 135 39.23 4.08 33.89
CA TYR A 135 37.84 3.76 34.22
C TYR A 135 37.27 2.74 33.24
N ASN A 136 36.45 1.85 33.80
CA ASN A 136 35.64 0.91 33.05
C ASN A 136 34.17 1.35 33.20
N ASP A 137 33.69 2.12 32.22
CA ASP A 137 32.31 2.59 32.21
C ASP A 137 31.37 1.40 31.92
N LEU A 138 30.54 1.06 32.91
CA LEU A 138 29.65 -0.09 32.82
C LEU A 138 28.47 0.20 31.89
N PRO A 139 28.08 -0.75 31.02
CA PRO A 139 26.91 -0.59 30.17
C PRO A 139 25.61 -0.70 30.97
N GLU A 140 24.59 0.01 30.52
CA GLU A 140 23.23 -0.13 31.04
C GLU A 140 22.40 -1.03 30.15
N THR A 141 21.53 -1.84 30.73
CA THR A 141 20.74 -2.82 29.96
C THR A 141 19.26 -2.73 30.33
N MET A 142 18.40 -2.79 29.31
CA MET A 142 16.96 -2.93 29.46
C MET A 142 16.46 -4.18 28.75
N ALA A 143 15.55 -4.91 29.39
CA ALA A 143 14.84 -6.01 28.76
C ALA A 143 13.75 -5.46 27.84
N TYR A 144 13.51 -6.14 26.72
CA TYR A 144 12.37 -5.88 25.84
C TYR A 144 11.56 -7.15 25.60
N LYS A 145 10.28 -6.96 25.25
CA LYS A 145 9.37 -7.99 24.78
C LYS A 145 8.54 -7.48 23.61
N VAL A 146 8.70 -8.13 22.47
CA VAL A 146 7.90 -7.90 21.26
C VAL A 146 7.03 -9.13 21.02
N THR A 147 5.71 -8.97 20.98
CA THR A 147 4.75 -10.05 20.71
C THR A 147 4.06 -9.78 19.38
N VAL A 148 4.19 -10.72 18.44
CA VAL A 148 3.51 -10.71 17.15
C VAL A 148 2.35 -11.70 17.21
N ALA A 149 1.12 -11.20 17.03
CA ALA A 149 -0.07 -12.04 17.07
C ALA A 149 -0.08 -13.11 15.95
N PRO A 150 -0.80 -14.23 16.12
CA PRO A 150 -0.94 -15.25 15.07
C PRO A 150 -1.57 -14.70 13.77
N LEU A 151 -1.32 -15.34 12.62
CA LEU A 151 -1.96 -14.95 11.36
C LEU A 151 -3.50 -15.05 11.43
N LYS A 152 -4.04 -16.08 12.07
CA LYS A 152 -5.48 -16.22 12.33
C LYS A 152 -5.88 -15.41 13.58
N GLY A 153 -6.99 -14.69 13.49
CA GLY A 153 -7.59 -13.90 14.57
C GLY A 153 -9.00 -14.41 14.88
N ASN A 154 -9.98 -13.51 14.92
CA ASN A 154 -11.37 -13.85 15.21
C ASN A 154 -12.10 -14.37 13.97
N LEU A 155 -12.27 -15.70 13.86
CA LEU A 155 -12.95 -16.35 12.74
C LEU A 155 -14.46 -16.51 12.94
N SER A 156 -15.13 -15.55 13.59
CA SER A 156 -16.60 -15.58 13.78
C SER A 156 -17.34 -15.85 12.47
N ALA A 157 -18.53 -16.46 12.53
CA ALA A 157 -19.35 -16.68 11.35
C ALA A 157 -19.58 -15.37 10.59
N LEU A 158 -19.44 -15.42 9.27
CA LEU A 158 -19.73 -14.30 8.38
C LEU A 158 -21.21 -14.34 7.98
N ALA A 159 -21.82 -13.17 7.85
CA ALA A 159 -23.17 -13.01 7.36
C ALA A 159 -23.23 -11.81 6.41
N PRO A 160 -23.99 -11.89 5.30
CA PRO A 160 -24.19 -10.75 4.42
C PRO A 160 -24.77 -9.56 5.19
N LEU A 161 -24.17 -8.38 5.01
CA LEU A 161 -24.70 -7.11 5.50
C LEU A 161 -25.85 -6.66 4.60
N PRO A 162 -27.07 -6.45 5.12
CA PRO A 162 -28.19 -5.97 4.32
C PRO A 162 -27.85 -4.65 3.62
N GLY A 163 -27.95 -4.63 2.29
CA GLY A 163 -27.62 -3.46 1.47
C GLY A 163 -26.19 -3.45 0.89
N ALA A 164 -25.28 -4.30 1.37
CA ALA A 164 -23.95 -4.41 0.79
C ALA A 164 -23.94 -5.27 -0.49
N GLY A 165 -23.40 -4.68 -1.56
CA GLY A 165 -23.02 -5.39 -2.79
C GLY A 165 -21.67 -6.08 -2.65
N ASP A 166 -21.34 -6.92 -3.64
CA ASP A 166 -19.97 -7.41 -3.80
C ASP A 166 -19.02 -6.23 -4.06
N TRP A 167 -17.73 -6.40 -3.74
CA TRP A 167 -16.70 -5.41 -4.09
C TRP A 167 -16.16 -5.74 -5.47
N GLU A 168 -16.79 -5.21 -6.51
CA GLU A 168 -16.69 -5.69 -7.89
C GLU A 168 -15.43 -5.24 -8.64
N GLY A 169 -14.75 -4.19 -8.17
CA GLY A 169 -13.61 -3.60 -8.88
C GLY A 169 -13.13 -2.30 -8.28
N THR A 170 -12.62 -1.40 -9.14
CA THR A 170 -12.20 -0.05 -8.77
C THR A 170 -13.33 0.66 -8.00
N ASN A 171 -13.05 1.11 -6.77
CA ASN A 171 -14.04 1.74 -5.90
C ASN A 171 -15.35 0.95 -5.68
N GLY A 172 -15.28 -0.38 -5.77
CA GLY A 172 -16.30 -1.30 -5.28
C GLY A 172 -17.47 -1.62 -6.21
N ASN A 173 -17.80 -0.78 -7.19
CA ASN A 173 -18.92 -1.01 -8.11
C ASN A 173 -18.70 -0.34 -9.47
N ALA A 174 -19.53 -0.63 -10.46
CA ALA A 174 -19.39 -0.08 -11.81
C ALA A 174 -19.52 1.46 -11.92
N ALA A 175 -20.12 2.11 -10.92
CA ALA A 175 -20.25 3.56 -10.82
C ALA A 175 -19.07 4.22 -10.05
N HIS A 176 -18.16 3.41 -9.51
CA HIS A 176 -16.95 3.82 -8.77
C HIS A 176 -17.23 4.73 -7.56
N THR A 177 -18.40 4.62 -6.93
CA THR A 177 -18.82 5.51 -5.84
C THR A 177 -18.05 5.31 -4.54
N GLY A 178 -17.44 4.14 -4.33
CA GLY A 178 -16.81 3.77 -3.07
C GLY A 178 -17.79 3.72 -1.88
N ALA A 179 -19.09 3.64 -2.17
CA ALA A 179 -20.16 3.61 -1.18
C ALA A 179 -20.65 2.19 -0.92
N VAL A 180 -20.82 1.86 0.36
CA VAL A 180 -21.46 0.62 0.83
C VAL A 180 -22.59 1.03 1.78
N PRO A 181 -23.87 0.93 1.38
CA PRO A 181 -24.97 1.55 2.10
C PRO A 181 -25.41 0.74 3.34
N VAL A 182 -24.48 0.52 4.26
CA VAL A 182 -24.65 -0.22 5.51
C VAL A 182 -24.35 0.68 6.71
N SER A 183 -24.91 0.36 7.87
CA SER A 183 -24.53 0.96 9.14
C SER A 183 -23.72 -0.02 9.95
N LEU A 184 -22.59 0.42 10.50
CA LEU A 184 -21.61 -0.44 11.18
C LEU A 184 -21.36 0.01 12.61
N ASN A 185 -21.06 -0.94 13.49
CA ASN A 185 -20.63 -0.68 14.86
C ASN A 185 -19.11 -0.85 14.99
N ALA A 186 -18.38 0.27 15.02
CA ALA A 186 -16.92 0.30 15.13
C ALA A 186 -16.36 -0.44 16.36
N ALA A 187 -17.10 -0.50 17.47
CA ALA A 187 -16.67 -1.21 18.69
C ALA A 187 -16.64 -2.74 18.51
N SER A 188 -17.28 -3.26 17.47
CA SER A 188 -17.30 -4.70 17.15
C SER A 188 -16.17 -5.14 16.24
N PHE A 189 -15.37 -4.20 15.72
CA PHE A 189 -14.36 -4.49 14.71
C PHE A 189 -13.23 -5.30 15.32
N ALA A 190 -12.90 -6.41 14.68
CA ALA A 190 -11.85 -7.31 15.15
C ALA A 190 -11.10 -7.90 13.96
N ARG A 191 -9.77 -7.99 14.08
CA ARG A 191 -8.94 -8.66 13.07
C ARG A 191 -9.36 -10.12 12.93
N ARG A 192 -9.72 -10.49 11.70
CA ARG A 192 -10.17 -11.82 11.33
C ARG A 192 -8.99 -12.73 11.02
N TRP A 193 -8.16 -12.31 10.08
CA TRP A 193 -6.93 -12.98 9.69
C TRP A 193 -6.03 -12.00 8.96
N THR A 194 -4.75 -12.34 8.88
CA THR A 194 -3.78 -11.67 8.02
C THR A 194 -3.12 -12.74 7.16
N TRP A 195 -3.20 -12.55 5.85
CA TRP A 195 -2.44 -13.31 4.88
C TRP A 195 -1.17 -12.55 4.52
N GLN A 196 -0.04 -13.23 4.45
CA GLN A 196 1.25 -12.64 4.12
C GLN A 196 1.94 -13.46 3.03
N TYR A 197 2.69 -12.77 2.19
CA TYR A 197 3.61 -13.35 1.23
C TYR A 197 4.95 -12.63 1.36
N ASP A 198 5.98 -13.36 1.80
CA ASP A 198 7.36 -12.89 1.79
C ASP A 198 8.03 -13.33 0.48
N SER A 199 8.50 -12.36 -0.28
CA SER A 199 9.21 -12.61 -1.54
C SER A 199 10.67 -12.99 -1.36
N ALA A 200 11.19 -13.05 -0.12
CA ALA A 200 12.59 -13.31 0.19
C ALA A 200 13.54 -12.37 -0.58
N GLY A 201 13.20 -11.08 -0.59
CA GLY A 201 13.98 -10.04 -1.28
C GLY A 201 13.76 -9.98 -2.80
N LYS A 202 12.78 -10.71 -3.36
CA LYS A 202 12.45 -10.66 -4.79
C LYS A 202 11.29 -9.70 -5.09
N TYR A 203 11.14 -9.33 -6.35
CA TYR A 203 9.98 -8.56 -6.79
C TYR A 203 8.69 -9.36 -6.58
N ASN A 204 7.70 -8.75 -5.95
CA ASN A 204 6.34 -9.23 -5.86
C ASN A 204 5.36 -8.07 -5.87
N ARG A 205 4.30 -8.20 -6.68
CA ARG A 205 3.25 -7.19 -6.77
C ARG A 205 1.90 -7.85 -6.60
N LEU A 206 1.18 -7.45 -5.57
CA LEU A 206 -0.21 -7.83 -5.33
C LEU A 206 -1.12 -6.79 -5.97
N SER A 207 -2.16 -7.11 -6.73
CA SER A 207 -3.13 -6.11 -7.20
C SER A 207 -4.07 -5.67 -6.07
N PRO A 208 -4.81 -4.54 -6.17
CA PRO A 208 -6.04 -4.34 -5.40
C PRO A 208 -6.95 -5.56 -5.47
N VAL A 209 -7.73 -5.75 -4.40
CA VAL A 209 -8.55 -6.94 -4.23
C VAL A 209 -10.00 -6.66 -4.57
N VAL A 210 -10.68 -7.68 -5.05
CA VAL A 210 -12.14 -7.71 -5.23
C VAL A 210 -12.72 -8.84 -4.39
N ALA A 211 -13.97 -8.71 -3.95
CA ALA A 211 -14.58 -9.65 -3.02
C ALA A 211 -16.01 -10.01 -3.43
N ALA A 212 -16.26 -11.29 -3.65
CA ALA A 212 -17.56 -11.85 -4.02
C ALA A 212 -17.58 -13.35 -3.73
N ASN A 213 -18.77 -13.97 -3.72
CA ASN A 213 -18.92 -15.44 -3.58
C ASN A 213 -18.26 -16.05 -2.33
N GLY A 214 -18.02 -15.26 -1.27
CA GLY A 214 -17.30 -15.71 -0.08
C GLY A 214 -15.79 -15.86 -0.27
N PHE A 215 -15.24 -15.28 -1.35
CA PHE A 215 -13.81 -15.22 -1.64
C PHE A 215 -13.32 -13.78 -1.83
N VAL A 216 -12.04 -13.57 -1.57
CA VAL A 216 -11.29 -12.39 -1.97
C VAL A 216 -10.28 -12.76 -3.05
N TYR A 217 -10.28 -12.00 -4.14
CA TYR A 217 -9.53 -12.27 -5.35
C TYR A 217 -8.48 -11.21 -5.62
N PHE A 218 -7.32 -11.62 -6.12
CA PHE A 218 -6.25 -10.73 -6.55
C PHE A 218 -5.32 -11.38 -7.56
N SER A 219 -4.72 -10.55 -8.40
CA SER A 219 -3.57 -10.92 -9.22
C SER A 219 -2.29 -10.74 -8.41
N MET A 220 -1.35 -11.67 -8.55
CA MET A 220 -0.04 -11.60 -7.94
C MET A 220 1.05 -11.86 -8.99
N ASP A 221 1.91 -10.88 -9.17
CA ASP A 221 3.11 -10.97 -10.01
C ASP A 221 4.32 -11.28 -9.14
N GLN A 222 5.17 -12.19 -9.59
CA GLN A 222 6.33 -12.66 -8.85
C GLN A 222 7.52 -12.80 -9.79
N ALA A 223 8.67 -12.28 -9.35
CA ALA A 223 9.94 -12.57 -9.99
C ALA A 223 10.57 -13.82 -9.40
N SER A 224 11.02 -14.71 -10.28
CA SER A 224 11.87 -15.85 -9.96
C SER A 224 13.12 -15.82 -10.83
N ILE A 225 14.20 -16.42 -10.35
CA ILE A 225 15.42 -16.61 -11.15
C ILE A 225 15.24 -17.87 -11.99
N ASP A 226 15.64 -17.84 -13.26
CA ASP A 226 15.64 -19.01 -14.13
C ASP A 226 16.60 -20.08 -13.56
N SER A 227 16.13 -21.32 -13.46
CA SER A 227 16.92 -22.43 -12.93
C SER A 227 18.18 -22.75 -13.75
N GLN A 228 18.21 -22.36 -15.03
CA GLN A 228 19.30 -22.63 -15.96
C GLN A 228 20.23 -21.42 -16.17
N ASP A 229 19.74 -20.20 -15.91
CA ASP A 229 20.51 -18.97 -16.04
C ASP A 229 20.25 -18.05 -14.83
N PRO A 230 21.19 -17.97 -13.87
CA PRO A 230 21.03 -17.14 -12.69
C PRO A 230 20.95 -15.62 -13.00
N ASN A 231 21.31 -15.19 -14.21
CA ASN A 231 21.18 -13.80 -14.65
C ASN A 231 19.81 -13.50 -15.28
N LYS A 232 18.99 -14.52 -15.53
CA LYS A 232 17.68 -14.37 -16.16
C LYS A 232 16.57 -14.35 -15.11
N THR A 233 15.82 -13.26 -15.08
CA THR A 233 14.62 -13.12 -14.23
C THR A 233 13.37 -13.49 -15.04
N ILE A 234 12.56 -14.39 -14.49
CA ILE A 234 11.25 -14.78 -15.02
C ILE A 234 10.17 -14.11 -14.19
N TYR A 235 9.22 -13.45 -14.85
CA TYR A 235 8.02 -12.92 -14.21
C TYR A 235 6.86 -13.91 -14.43
N THR A 236 6.25 -14.32 -13.34
CA THR A 236 5.06 -15.17 -13.33
C THR A 236 3.90 -14.42 -12.70
N THR A 237 2.71 -14.63 -13.22
CA THR A 237 1.48 -14.02 -12.71
C THR A 237 0.52 -15.11 -12.31
N SER A 238 -0.20 -14.92 -11.22
CA SER A 238 -1.28 -15.81 -10.82
C SER A 238 -2.51 -15.02 -10.39
N LEU A 239 -3.69 -15.52 -10.74
CA LEU A 239 -4.95 -15.09 -10.14
C LEU A 239 -5.22 -16.03 -8.95
N THR A 240 -5.45 -15.47 -7.77
CA THR A 240 -5.66 -16.25 -6.54
C THR A 240 -6.99 -15.89 -5.91
N ALA A 241 -7.71 -16.90 -5.39
CA ALA A 241 -8.83 -16.74 -4.49
C ALA A 241 -8.48 -17.23 -3.08
N LEU A 242 -8.65 -16.36 -2.10
CA LEU A 242 -8.62 -16.76 -0.68
C LEU A 242 -10.05 -16.84 -0.15
N SER A 243 -10.29 -17.81 0.72
CA SER A 243 -11.52 -17.87 1.52
C SER A 243 -11.62 -16.64 2.42
N GLU A 244 -12.76 -15.93 2.36
CA GLU A 244 -13.02 -14.87 3.34
C GLU A 244 -13.08 -15.43 4.76
N LEU A 245 -13.44 -16.71 4.92
CA LEU A 245 -13.61 -17.33 6.23
C LEU A 245 -12.30 -17.43 7.00
N ASP A 246 -11.19 -17.81 6.36
CA ASP A 246 -9.98 -18.20 7.09
C ASP A 246 -8.66 -18.05 6.33
N SER A 247 -8.66 -17.27 5.23
CA SER A 247 -7.50 -17.01 4.36
C SER A 247 -6.91 -18.22 3.64
N THR A 248 -7.60 -19.37 3.63
CA THR A 248 -7.13 -20.54 2.86
C THR A 248 -7.21 -20.27 1.36
N VAL A 249 -6.17 -20.68 0.62
CA VAL A 249 -6.17 -20.61 -0.85
C VAL A 249 -7.17 -21.64 -1.36
N GLN A 250 -8.24 -21.17 -1.99
CA GLN A 250 -9.27 -22.04 -2.57
C GLN A 250 -8.85 -22.53 -3.96
N TRP A 251 -8.30 -21.61 -4.76
CA TRP A 251 -7.68 -21.92 -6.02
C TRP A 251 -6.63 -20.87 -6.37
N ARG A 252 -5.71 -21.27 -7.26
CA ARG A 252 -4.70 -20.40 -7.86
C ARG A 252 -4.53 -20.79 -9.33
N THR A 253 -4.72 -19.81 -10.21
CA THR A 253 -4.59 -19.99 -11.66
C THR A 253 -3.36 -19.24 -12.13
N SER A 254 -2.26 -19.98 -12.31
CA SER A 254 -1.00 -19.47 -12.86
C SER A 254 -1.12 -19.20 -14.36
N GLN A 255 -0.54 -18.09 -14.80
CA GLN A 255 -0.50 -17.70 -16.19
C GLN A 255 0.78 -18.19 -16.87
N ALA A 256 0.75 -18.26 -18.20
CA ALA A 256 1.95 -18.56 -18.98
C ALA A 256 3.05 -17.50 -18.72
N PRO A 257 4.34 -17.88 -18.75
CA PRO A 257 5.44 -16.93 -18.58
C PRO A 257 5.32 -15.73 -19.52
N GLY A 258 5.51 -14.51 -18.98
CA GLY A 258 5.40 -13.27 -19.73
C GLY A 258 3.98 -12.69 -19.85
N VAL A 259 2.95 -13.42 -19.43
CA VAL A 259 1.59 -12.87 -19.29
C VAL A 259 1.48 -12.18 -17.92
N VAL A 260 1.21 -10.87 -17.94
CA VAL A 260 1.01 -10.06 -16.73
C VAL A 260 -0.42 -9.55 -16.72
N HIS A 261 -1.15 -9.85 -15.66
CA HIS A 261 -2.56 -9.46 -15.50
C HIS A 261 -2.70 -8.26 -14.58
N GLY A 262 -3.65 -7.40 -14.92
CA GLY A 262 -4.02 -6.26 -14.09
C GLY A 262 -4.80 -6.70 -12.86
N ALA A 263 -5.29 -5.69 -12.12
CA ALA A 263 -6.26 -5.95 -11.06
C ALA A 263 -7.50 -6.65 -11.64
N PRO A 264 -8.00 -7.72 -11.00
CA PRO A 264 -9.21 -8.39 -11.46
C PRO A 264 -10.45 -7.57 -11.09
N GLY A 265 -11.49 -7.67 -11.93
CA GLY A 265 -12.86 -7.27 -11.59
C GLY A 265 -13.75 -8.51 -11.48
N VAL A 266 -14.81 -8.46 -10.67
CA VAL A 266 -15.75 -9.56 -10.45
C VAL A 266 -17.18 -9.07 -10.62
N SER A 267 -18.06 -9.88 -11.21
CA SER A 267 -19.51 -9.67 -11.15
C SER A 267 -20.21 -11.02 -11.25
N GLY A 268 -21.02 -11.34 -10.23
CA GLY A 268 -21.58 -12.69 -10.07
C GLY A 268 -20.48 -13.76 -10.06
N THR A 269 -20.59 -14.73 -10.96
CA THR A 269 -19.61 -15.84 -11.08
C THR A 269 -18.53 -15.60 -12.14
N ARG A 270 -18.37 -14.37 -12.63
CA ARG A 270 -17.36 -14.01 -13.63
C ARG A 270 -16.29 -13.12 -13.02
N LEU A 271 -15.04 -13.51 -13.22
CA LEU A 271 -13.87 -12.67 -13.03
C LEU A 271 -13.35 -12.25 -14.40
N ALA A 272 -12.84 -11.02 -14.50
CA ALA A 272 -12.10 -10.57 -15.68
C ALA A 272 -10.82 -9.85 -15.27
N ALA A 273 -9.77 -10.07 -16.05
CA ALA A 273 -8.51 -9.34 -15.95
C ALA A 273 -7.98 -9.06 -17.36
N THR A 274 -7.09 -8.08 -17.47
CA THR A 274 -6.51 -7.67 -18.76
C THR A 274 -5.00 -7.83 -18.74
N ASP A 275 -4.42 -8.19 -19.89
CA ASP A 275 -3.01 -7.98 -20.18
C ASP A 275 -2.81 -6.80 -21.15
N THR A 276 -1.63 -6.68 -21.75
CA THR A 276 -1.29 -5.64 -22.73
C THR A 276 -2.03 -5.72 -24.07
N SER A 277 -2.88 -6.73 -24.29
CA SER A 277 -3.60 -6.92 -25.56
C SER A 277 -4.91 -7.69 -25.49
N LYS A 278 -5.18 -8.38 -24.39
CA LYS A 278 -6.28 -9.32 -24.25
C LYS A 278 -7.10 -9.06 -23.00
N VAL A 279 -8.36 -9.46 -23.10
CA VAL A 279 -9.23 -9.73 -21.96
C VAL A 279 -9.16 -11.20 -21.66
N TYR A 280 -9.05 -11.54 -20.39
CA TYR A 280 -9.18 -12.89 -19.85
C TYR A 280 -10.40 -12.93 -18.94
N THR A 281 -11.15 -14.01 -19.03
CA THR A 281 -12.32 -14.27 -18.20
C THR A 281 -12.14 -15.59 -17.47
N PHE A 282 -12.63 -15.65 -16.24
CA PHE A 282 -12.51 -16.81 -15.37
C PHE A 282 -13.82 -17.06 -14.64
N ASP A 283 -14.04 -18.31 -14.27
CA ASP A 283 -15.08 -18.67 -13.33
C ASP A 283 -14.64 -18.31 -11.91
N ALA A 284 -15.43 -17.50 -11.22
CA ALA A 284 -15.06 -16.95 -9.93
C ALA A 284 -15.03 -17.99 -8.80
N VAL A 285 -15.70 -19.14 -8.97
CA VAL A 285 -15.81 -20.17 -7.94
C VAL A 285 -14.69 -21.20 -8.07
N SER A 286 -14.43 -21.68 -9.29
CA SER A 286 -13.43 -22.71 -9.59
C SER A 286 -12.05 -22.18 -9.96
N GLY A 287 -11.95 -20.91 -10.39
CA GLY A 287 -10.73 -20.32 -10.92
C GLY A 287 -10.40 -20.73 -12.36
N ALA A 288 -11.25 -21.54 -12.99
CA ALA A 288 -11.04 -21.99 -14.36
C ALA A 288 -11.05 -20.80 -15.34
N GLN A 289 -10.04 -20.70 -16.19
CA GLN A 289 -10.04 -19.74 -17.29
C GLN A 289 -11.11 -20.15 -18.31
N LEU A 290 -12.07 -19.26 -18.57
CA LEU A 290 -13.20 -19.51 -19.47
C LEU A 290 -12.84 -19.13 -20.91
N ALA A 291 -12.36 -17.91 -21.12
CA ALA A 291 -11.99 -17.41 -22.44
C ALA A 291 -10.93 -16.32 -22.36
N ASN A 292 -10.20 -16.12 -23.44
CA ASN A 292 -9.43 -14.91 -23.69
C ASN A 292 -9.55 -14.47 -25.14
N ALA A 293 -9.55 -13.16 -25.38
CA ALA A 293 -9.59 -12.62 -26.73
C ALA A 293 -8.78 -11.32 -26.82
N LYS A 294 -8.10 -11.16 -27.96
CA LYS A 294 -7.36 -9.95 -28.30
C LYS A 294 -8.34 -8.80 -28.53
N GLN A 295 -8.07 -7.65 -27.96
CA GLN A 295 -8.88 -6.45 -28.13
C GLN A 295 -8.32 -5.53 -29.22
N PRO A 296 -9.18 -4.73 -29.88
CA PRO A 296 -8.74 -3.66 -30.76
C PRO A 296 -7.84 -2.65 -30.06
N GLN A 297 -6.89 -2.10 -30.81
CA GLN A 297 -5.87 -1.17 -30.31
C GLN A 297 -5.54 -0.15 -31.39
N SER A 298 -6.22 1.00 -31.37
CA SER A 298 -6.17 1.98 -32.47
C SER A 298 -4.79 2.60 -32.67
N ILE A 299 -3.98 2.71 -31.61
CA ILE A 299 -2.62 3.26 -31.66
C ILE A 299 -1.53 2.27 -31.19
N GLY A 300 -1.81 0.97 -31.21
CA GLY A 300 -0.87 -0.10 -30.80
C GLY A 300 -1.01 -0.56 -29.34
N LEU A 301 -0.09 -1.43 -28.90
CA LEU A 301 -0.15 -2.21 -27.64
C LEU A 301 -0.67 -1.39 -26.44
N LEU A 302 -1.66 -1.93 -25.70
CA LEU A 302 -2.06 -1.43 -24.37
C LEU A 302 -0.80 -1.48 -23.52
N SER A 303 -0.20 -0.33 -23.30
CA SER A 303 1.16 -0.30 -22.75
C SER A 303 1.14 0.13 -21.30
N ALA A 304 0.18 -0.38 -20.55
CA ALA A 304 0.32 -0.65 -19.13
C ALA A 304 -0.89 -1.48 -18.71
N VAL A 305 -0.63 -2.74 -18.39
CA VAL A 305 -1.49 -3.54 -17.52
C VAL A 305 -1.67 -2.72 -16.24
N SER A 306 -2.81 -2.06 -16.04
CA SER A 306 -2.99 -1.26 -14.83
C SER A 306 -2.99 -2.21 -13.63
N PRO A 307 -1.96 -2.17 -12.77
CA PRO A 307 -1.96 -2.99 -11.58
C PRO A 307 -2.88 -2.41 -10.51
N LEU A 308 -3.51 -1.25 -10.75
CA LEU A 308 -4.28 -0.48 -9.77
C LEU A 308 -5.75 -0.30 -10.13
N THR A 309 -6.12 -0.34 -11.41
CA THR A 309 -7.52 -0.16 -11.86
C THR A 309 -8.01 -1.44 -12.50
N ALA A 310 -8.99 -2.06 -11.87
CA ALA A 310 -9.67 -3.23 -12.40
C ALA A 310 -10.58 -2.82 -13.58
N PRO A 311 -10.82 -3.74 -14.55
CA PRO A 311 -11.87 -3.52 -15.54
C PRO A 311 -13.22 -3.37 -14.83
N THR A 312 -14.11 -2.59 -15.43
CA THR A 312 -15.48 -2.42 -14.90
C THR A 312 -16.35 -3.54 -15.46
N LEU A 313 -16.91 -4.39 -14.61
CA LEU A 313 -17.91 -5.38 -15.03
C LEU A 313 -19.31 -4.82 -14.77
N ALA A 314 -20.18 -4.90 -15.78
CA ALA A 314 -21.57 -4.47 -15.63
C ALA A 314 -22.49 -5.20 -16.61
N GLY A 315 -23.50 -5.90 -16.08
CA GLY A 315 -24.56 -6.55 -16.86
C GLY A 315 -24.04 -7.51 -17.92
N GLY A 316 -23.12 -8.41 -17.56
CA GLY A 316 -22.57 -9.44 -18.44
C GLY A 316 -21.39 -9.02 -19.31
N ASN A 317 -20.93 -7.77 -19.18
CA ASN A 317 -19.89 -7.18 -20.01
C ASN A 317 -18.67 -6.74 -19.19
N VAL A 318 -17.53 -6.62 -19.86
CA VAL A 318 -16.24 -6.13 -19.34
C VAL A 318 -15.88 -4.83 -20.08
N TYR A 319 -15.79 -3.73 -19.35
CA TYR A 319 -15.45 -2.41 -19.87
C TYR A 319 -14.04 -2.01 -19.46
N ILE A 320 -13.23 -1.61 -20.44
CA ILE A 320 -11.80 -1.36 -20.27
C ILE A 320 -11.41 -0.05 -20.92
N GLY A 321 -10.57 0.70 -20.23
CA GLY A 321 -9.87 1.86 -20.78
C GLY A 321 -8.53 1.44 -21.34
N GLY A 322 -8.29 1.73 -22.61
CA GLY A 322 -7.01 1.54 -23.28
C GLY A 322 -6.22 2.85 -23.43
N ASN A 323 -5.14 2.79 -24.22
CA ASN A 323 -4.31 3.96 -24.51
C ASN A 323 -5.06 5.06 -25.27
N ASP A 324 -5.94 4.63 -26.18
CA ASP A 324 -6.77 5.47 -27.04
C ASP A 324 -8.17 4.88 -27.21
N ASP A 325 -8.51 3.77 -26.56
CA ASP A 325 -9.76 3.07 -26.84
C ASP A 325 -10.61 2.95 -25.57
N VAL A 326 -11.92 3.09 -25.71
CA VAL A 326 -12.89 2.52 -24.77
C VAL A 326 -13.38 1.23 -25.38
N ILE A 327 -13.26 0.14 -24.62
CA ILE A 327 -13.53 -1.21 -25.09
C ILE A 327 -14.66 -1.81 -24.26
N ASN A 328 -15.60 -2.45 -24.93
CA ASN A 328 -16.58 -3.35 -24.32
C ASN A 328 -16.37 -4.77 -24.86
N ALA A 329 -16.22 -5.73 -23.96
CA ALA A 329 -16.11 -7.14 -24.28
C ALA A 329 -17.15 -7.97 -23.52
N ASP A 330 -17.55 -9.10 -24.09
CA ASP A 330 -18.45 -10.04 -23.45
C ASP A 330 -17.73 -10.79 -22.31
N ALA A 331 -18.32 -10.84 -21.11
CA ALA A 331 -17.68 -11.44 -19.93
C ALA A 331 -17.65 -12.98 -19.95
N SER A 332 -18.30 -13.64 -20.91
CA SER A 332 -18.29 -15.10 -21.06
C SER A 332 -17.30 -15.57 -22.12
N THR A 333 -17.14 -14.81 -23.20
CA THR A 333 -16.33 -15.18 -24.36
C THR A 333 -15.07 -14.32 -24.52
N ALA A 334 -14.94 -13.26 -23.72
CA ALA A 334 -13.92 -12.21 -23.83
C ALA A 334 -13.93 -11.45 -25.18
N GLN A 335 -14.85 -11.78 -26.11
CA GLN A 335 -14.87 -11.20 -27.44
C GLN A 335 -15.26 -9.73 -27.37
N ASN A 336 -14.63 -8.94 -28.24
CA ASN A 336 -14.98 -7.54 -28.40
C ASN A 336 -16.44 -7.43 -28.89
N LEU A 337 -17.26 -6.65 -28.18
CA LEU A 337 -18.61 -6.28 -28.60
C LEU A 337 -18.57 -4.98 -29.38
N TRP A 338 -17.80 -4.01 -28.88
CA TRP A 338 -17.45 -2.79 -29.59
C TRP A 338 -16.16 -2.18 -29.03
N SER A 339 -15.51 -1.36 -29.84
CA SER A 339 -14.38 -0.52 -29.43
C SER A 339 -14.54 0.84 -30.09
N THR A 340 -14.19 1.91 -29.37
CA THR A 340 -14.25 3.27 -29.90
C THR A 340 -12.97 4.01 -29.58
N SER A 341 -12.30 4.49 -30.63
CA SER A 341 -11.12 5.36 -30.48
C SER A 341 -11.52 6.71 -29.90
N LEU A 342 -10.68 7.20 -29.00
CA LEU A 342 -10.79 8.46 -28.29
C LEU A 342 -10.18 9.61 -29.12
N GLY A 343 -9.49 9.29 -30.21
CA GLY A 343 -8.82 10.24 -31.10
C GLY A 343 -7.58 10.88 -30.49
N LEU A 344 -6.94 10.21 -29.54
CA LEU A 344 -5.72 10.67 -28.87
C LEU A 344 -4.52 10.45 -29.80
N PRO A 345 -3.61 11.44 -29.90
CA PRO A 345 -2.39 11.26 -30.67
C PRO A 345 -1.50 10.21 -30.02
N ILE A 346 -0.69 9.51 -30.82
CA ILE A 346 0.22 8.46 -30.34
C ILE A 346 1.18 8.94 -29.24
N THR A 347 1.51 10.23 -29.25
CA THR A 347 2.38 10.89 -28.26
C THR A 347 1.66 11.24 -26.95
N ALA A 348 0.34 11.09 -26.88
CA ALA A 348 -0.47 11.39 -25.70
C ALA A 348 -1.29 10.18 -25.20
N SER A 349 -0.74 8.98 -25.35
CA SER A 349 -1.35 7.77 -24.80
C SER A 349 -1.53 7.88 -23.29
N VAL A 350 -2.68 7.41 -22.79
CA VAL A 350 -3.02 7.42 -21.37
C VAL A 350 -3.15 6.00 -20.80
N ASP A 351 -2.84 5.80 -19.53
CA ASP A 351 -3.02 4.51 -18.86
C ASP A 351 -3.56 4.64 -17.42
N GLU A 352 -3.71 3.50 -16.73
CA GLU A 352 -4.20 3.41 -15.34
C GLU A 352 -5.54 4.14 -15.11
N TRP A 353 -6.49 3.95 -16.01
CA TRP A 353 -7.86 4.41 -15.86
C TRP A 353 -8.86 3.31 -16.20
N THR A 354 -10.10 3.46 -15.72
CA THR A 354 -11.19 2.54 -16.03
C THR A 354 -12.51 3.29 -16.27
N PRO A 355 -13.37 2.87 -17.22
CA PRO A 355 -14.64 3.54 -17.48
C PRO A 355 -15.66 3.32 -16.37
N ALA A 356 -16.46 4.33 -16.08
CA ALA A 356 -17.64 4.17 -15.21
C ALA A 356 -18.87 3.84 -16.05
N VAL A 357 -19.74 2.97 -15.56
CA VAL A 357 -20.84 2.40 -16.35
C VAL A 357 -22.13 2.41 -15.55
N ASN A 358 -23.18 2.96 -16.16
CA ASN A 358 -24.55 2.82 -15.66
C ASN A 358 -25.38 1.97 -16.63
N SER A 359 -26.71 1.99 -16.49
CA SER A 359 -27.61 1.13 -17.27
C SER A 359 -27.55 1.38 -18.78
N SER A 360 -27.27 2.61 -19.22
CA SER A 360 -27.31 3.03 -20.63
C SER A 360 -26.01 3.58 -21.20
N THR A 361 -25.08 4.00 -20.35
CA THR A 361 -23.95 4.86 -20.74
C THR A 361 -22.64 4.37 -20.14
N VAL A 362 -21.57 4.46 -20.94
CA VAL A 362 -20.18 4.27 -20.52
C VAL A 362 -19.48 5.63 -20.54
N TYR A 363 -18.85 6.00 -19.43
CA TYR A 363 -18.14 7.27 -19.28
C TYR A 363 -16.64 7.06 -19.27
N SER A 364 -15.94 7.88 -20.06
CA SER A 364 -14.48 7.95 -20.11
C SER A 364 -14.02 9.35 -19.76
N ASN A 365 -13.01 9.48 -18.91
CA ASN A 365 -12.37 10.75 -18.63
C ASN A 365 -10.87 10.66 -18.92
N THR A 366 -10.48 11.14 -20.09
CA THR A 366 -9.13 11.03 -20.62
C THR A 366 -8.76 12.30 -21.36
N ALA A 367 -7.49 12.73 -21.21
CA ALA A 367 -6.93 13.88 -21.89
C ALA A 367 -7.78 15.17 -21.71
N GLY A 368 -8.32 15.39 -20.50
CA GLY A 368 -9.11 16.59 -20.20
C GLY A 368 -10.45 16.63 -20.93
N THR A 369 -10.98 15.48 -21.33
CA THR A 369 -12.27 15.38 -22.02
C THR A 369 -13.09 14.24 -21.43
N LEU A 370 -14.25 14.57 -20.89
CA LEU A 370 -15.29 13.60 -20.55
C LEU A 370 -16.02 13.19 -21.83
N ARG A 371 -16.17 11.89 -22.06
CA ARG A 371 -16.93 11.33 -23.17
C ARG A 371 -17.96 10.34 -22.64
N ALA A 372 -19.15 10.38 -23.23
CA ALA A 372 -20.23 9.46 -22.95
C ALA A 372 -20.52 8.62 -24.20
N PHE A 373 -20.57 7.30 -24.02
CA PHE A 373 -20.82 6.34 -25.09
C PHE A 373 -22.08 5.55 -24.79
N ASN A 374 -22.87 5.28 -25.83
CA ASN A 374 -23.98 4.34 -25.72
C ASN A 374 -23.45 2.97 -25.31
N ARG A 375 -23.97 2.40 -24.22
CA ARG A 375 -23.47 1.15 -23.65
C ARG A 375 -23.59 -0.06 -24.59
N VAL A 376 -24.60 -0.07 -25.48
CA VAL A 376 -24.87 -1.18 -26.39
C VAL A 376 -24.04 -1.06 -27.67
N SER A 377 -24.05 0.11 -28.32
CA SER A 377 -23.43 0.29 -29.64
C SER A 377 -21.99 0.81 -29.60
N GLY A 378 -21.54 1.39 -28.49
CA GLY A 378 -20.27 2.11 -28.40
C GLY A 378 -20.28 3.49 -29.04
N ALA A 379 -21.39 3.91 -29.67
CA ALA A 379 -21.46 5.21 -30.32
C ALA A 379 -21.29 6.34 -29.29
N GLN A 380 -20.34 7.26 -29.54
CA GLN A 380 -20.18 8.46 -28.72
C GLN A 380 -21.43 9.33 -28.84
N GLN A 381 -22.10 9.57 -27.71
CA GLN A 381 -23.32 10.38 -27.64
C GLN A 381 -22.97 11.87 -27.51
N TRP A 382 -21.94 12.18 -26.72
CA TRP A 382 -21.42 13.53 -26.53
C TRP A 382 -20.03 13.50 -25.89
N SER A 383 -19.36 14.65 -25.94
CA SER A 383 -18.12 14.93 -25.22
C SER A 383 -18.14 16.34 -24.64
N LEU A 384 -17.37 16.56 -23.57
CA LEU A 384 -17.22 17.83 -22.90
C LEU A 384 -15.76 18.01 -22.48
N ALA A 385 -15.17 19.16 -22.81
CA ALA A 385 -13.85 19.54 -22.30
C ALA A 385 -13.94 19.86 -20.80
N VAL A 386 -13.04 19.29 -20.00
CA VAL A 386 -13.00 19.46 -18.55
C VAL A 386 -11.62 19.99 -18.11
N PRO A 387 -11.56 20.95 -17.18
CA PRO A 387 -10.28 21.51 -16.74
C PRO A 387 -9.34 20.49 -16.09
N GLY A 388 -8.04 20.80 -16.06
CA GLY A 388 -7.11 20.15 -15.14
C GLY A 388 -6.42 18.88 -15.65
N GLN A 389 -6.42 18.60 -16.95
CA GLN A 389 -5.49 17.63 -17.52
C GLN A 389 -4.61 18.26 -18.60
N VAL A 390 -3.36 18.49 -18.26
CA VAL A 390 -2.30 18.91 -19.19
C VAL A 390 -1.56 17.66 -19.65
N LEU A 391 -1.73 17.29 -20.92
CA LEU A 391 -0.85 16.33 -21.59
C LEU A 391 0.44 17.07 -21.98
N SER A 392 1.38 17.24 -21.05
CA SER A 392 2.66 17.88 -21.36
C SER A 392 3.75 16.84 -21.65
N GLY A 393 4.38 16.97 -22.82
CA GLY A 393 5.59 16.23 -23.20
C GLY A 393 5.37 15.02 -24.09
N LEU A 394 6.46 14.37 -24.50
CA LEU A 394 6.47 13.14 -25.29
C LEU A 394 6.16 11.87 -24.47
N ASN A 395 5.73 12.03 -23.21
CA ASN A 395 5.64 10.95 -22.23
C ASN A 395 4.18 10.56 -21.96
N LYS A 396 3.96 9.24 -21.84
CA LYS A 396 2.67 8.63 -21.51
C LYS A 396 2.16 9.13 -20.16
N SER A 397 0.85 9.37 -20.05
CA SER A 397 0.23 9.89 -18.82
C SER A 397 -0.52 8.79 -18.07
N SER A 398 -0.06 8.47 -16.87
CA SER A 398 -0.74 7.55 -15.96
C SER A 398 -1.79 8.28 -15.15
N LEU A 399 -3.07 8.00 -15.41
CA LEU A 399 -4.16 8.82 -14.92
C LEU A 399 -4.55 8.49 -13.48
N ARG A 400 -4.41 7.21 -13.09
CA ARG A 400 -4.78 6.67 -11.77
C ARG A 400 -6.20 7.05 -11.35
N GLN A 401 -7.10 7.28 -12.30
CA GLN A 401 -8.40 7.91 -12.08
C GLN A 401 -9.51 7.09 -12.72
N ALA A 402 -10.72 7.27 -12.21
CA ALA A 402 -11.93 6.80 -12.86
C ALA A 402 -13.04 7.84 -12.68
N PRO A 403 -13.93 8.04 -13.67
CA PRO A 403 -15.14 8.82 -13.44
C PRO A 403 -15.95 8.21 -12.30
N VAL A 404 -16.62 9.03 -11.51
CA VAL A 404 -17.55 8.56 -10.47
C VAL A 404 -18.95 8.99 -10.86
N LEU A 405 -19.94 8.12 -10.70
CA LEU A 405 -21.35 8.41 -10.99
C LEU A 405 -22.10 8.51 -9.65
N PRO A 406 -22.25 9.72 -9.07
CA PRO A 406 -22.98 9.88 -7.81
C PRO A 406 -24.47 9.57 -7.96
N ASP A 407 -25.02 9.81 -9.15
CA ASP A 407 -26.40 9.58 -9.56
C ASP A 407 -26.47 9.45 -11.10
N ASP A 408 -27.67 9.30 -11.65
CA ASP A 408 -27.89 9.15 -13.10
C ASP A 408 -27.64 10.44 -13.90
N HIS A 409 -27.58 11.59 -13.22
CA HIS A 409 -27.59 12.92 -13.83
C HIS A 409 -26.24 13.65 -13.73
N THR A 410 -25.26 13.05 -13.04
CA THR A 410 -23.97 13.70 -12.78
C THR A 410 -22.79 12.77 -12.91
N VAL A 411 -21.64 13.34 -13.29
CA VAL A 411 -20.35 12.66 -13.31
C VAL A 411 -19.33 13.51 -12.57
N LEU A 412 -18.73 12.93 -11.54
CA LEU A 412 -17.64 13.53 -10.77
C LEU A 412 -16.30 13.07 -11.33
N LEU A 413 -15.41 14.03 -11.57
CA LEU A 413 -14.13 13.82 -12.23
C LEU A 413 -13.00 14.38 -11.38
N LEU A 414 -12.02 13.55 -11.10
CA LEU A 414 -10.70 13.97 -10.63
C LEU A 414 -9.73 13.83 -11.80
N ASN A 415 -9.10 14.94 -12.20
CA ASN A 415 -8.13 14.97 -13.29
C ASN A 415 -6.71 15.07 -12.73
N GLN A 416 -5.72 14.36 -13.29
CA GLN A 416 -4.31 14.39 -12.84
C GLN A 416 -4.10 13.93 -11.38
N ARG A 417 -4.59 12.72 -11.06
CA ARG A 417 -4.28 12.11 -9.76
C ARG A 417 -2.84 11.59 -9.74
N SER A 418 -2.06 12.05 -8.76
CA SER A 418 -0.70 11.57 -8.51
C SER A 418 -0.69 10.14 -7.93
N ALA A 419 0.48 9.49 -7.96
CA ALA A 419 0.68 8.24 -7.22
C ALA A 419 0.50 8.45 -5.70
N ALA A 420 0.13 7.38 -4.99
CA ALA A 420 -0.02 7.41 -3.54
C ALA A 420 1.26 7.94 -2.87
N GLY A 421 1.10 8.88 -1.94
CA GLY A 421 2.20 9.55 -1.26
C GLY A 421 2.86 10.73 -2.01
N SER A 422 2.44 11.04 -3.24
CA SER A 422 2.84 12.24 -3.97
C SER A 422 1.65 13.18 -4.15
N SER A 423 1.90 14.47 -4.38
CA SER A 423 0.85 15.44 -4.72
C SER A 423 1.24 16.29 -5.93
N THR A 424 0.23 16.67 -6.71
CA THR A 424 0.33 17.59 -7.84
C THR A 424 -0.90 18.48 -7.83
N ASP A 425 -0.76 19.71 -8.31
CA ASP A 425 -1.91 20.58 -8.52
C ASP A 425 -2.86 19.92 -9.52
N ASN A 426 -4.12 19.85 -9.15
CA ASN A 426 -5.15 19.19 -9.91
C ASN A 426 -6.53 19.79 -9.66
N SER A 427 -7.55 19.20 -10.29
CA SER A 427 -8.92 19.70 -10.18
C SER A 427 -9.94 18.60 -10.01
N LEU A 428 -10.98 18.92 -9.23
CA LEU A 428 -12.19 18.13 -9.07
C LEU A 428 -13.33 18.88 -9.76
N SER A 429 -14.06 18.19 -10.62
CA SER A 429 -15.12 18.76 -11.45
C SER A 429 -16.38 17.92 -11.39
N LEU A 430 -17.54 18.55 -11.34
CA LEU A 430 -18.82 17.88 -11.50
C LEU A 430 -19.50 18.32 -12.80
N VAL A 431 -19.89 17.34 -13.61
CA VAL A 431 -20.59 17.54 -14.87
C VAL A 431 -22.03 17.10 -14.72
N ASP A 432 -22.95 17.91 -15.24
CA ASP A 432 -24.35 17.57 -15.45
C ASP A 432 -24.51 16.84 -16.78
N THR A 433 -25.10 15.64 -16.78
CA THR A 433 -25.20 14.80 -17.99
C THR A 433 -26.37 15.18 -18.90
N ASP A 434 -27.42 15.81 -18.35
CA ASP A 434 -28.61 16.21 -19.09
C ASP A 434 -28.34 17.44 -19.95
N SER A 435 -27.82 18.49 -19.32
CA SER A 435 -27.39 19.74 -19.96
C SER A 435 -26.02 19.64 -20.62
N ARG A 436 -25.21 18.64 -20.25
CA ARG A 436 -23.84 18.41 -20.74
C ARG A 436 -22.93 19.60 -20.44
N GLN A 437 -23.10 20.18 -19.26
CA GLN A 437 -22.35 21.35 -18.80
C GLN A 437 -21.60 21.04 -17.50
N LEU A 438 -20.49 21.73 -17.32
CA LEU A 438 -19.78 21.75 -16.05
C LEU A 438 -20.65 22.51 -15.02
N ARG A 439 -20.97 21.86 -13.89
CA ARG A 439 -21.67 22.52 -12.77
C ARG A 439 -20.70 23.34 -11.94
N TRP A 440 -19.55 22.77 -11.62
CA TRP A 440 -18.48 23.43 -10.87
C TRP A 440 -17.14 22.73 -11.07
N THR A 441 -16.06 23.48 -10.84
CA THR A 441 -14.69 22.97 -10.70
C THR A 441 -14.05 23.60 -9.47
N VAL A 442 -13.31 22.80 -8.71
CA VAL A 442 -12.45 23.26 -7.62
C VAL A 442 -11.02 22.77 -7.84
N ASN A 443 -10.04 23.63 -7.58
CA ASN A 443 -8.63 23.30 -7.66
C ASN A 443 -8.10 22.85 -6.30
N GLY A 444 -7.10 21.97 -6.29
CA GLY A 444 -6.46 21.48 -5.07
C GLY A 444 -5.29 20.55 -5.39
N GLN A 445 -4.93 19.72 -4.41
CA GLN A 445 -4.00 18.62 -4.57
C GLN A 445 -4.65 17.34 -4.08
N PHE A 446 -5.70 16.91 -4.78
CA PHE A 446 -6.52 15.76 -4.42
C PHE A 446 -5.77 14.45 -4.71
N THR A 447 -5.55 13.62 -3.70
CA THR A 447 -4.70 12.42 -3.80
C THR A 447 -5.49 11.11 -3.71
N THR A 448 -6.65 11.11 -3.07
CA THR A 448 -7.54 9.94 -3.02
C THR A 448 -8.52 9.95 -4.19
N GLN A 449 -8.99 8.77 -4.60
CA GLN A 449 -10.12 8.69 -5.52
C GLN A 449 -11.34 9.21 -4.74
N PRO A 450 -12.14 10.15 -5.29
CA PRO A 450 -13.28 10.67 -4.56
C PRO A 450 -14.32 9.56 -4.36
N VAL A 451 -14.95 9.57 -3.19
CA VAL A 451 -16.10 8.69 -2.88
C VAL A 451 -17.33 9.53 -2.58
N THR A 452 -18.50 9.03 -2.94
CA THR A 452 -19.75 9.80 -2.86
C THR A 452 -20.83 9.00 -2.16
N ALA A 453 -21.52 9.64 -1.22
CA ALA A 453 -22.72 9.10 -0.59
C ALA A 453 -23.61 10.23 -0.10
N GLN A 454 -24.93 10.06 -0.26
CA GLN A 454 -25.95 10.94 0.33
C GLN A 454 -25.72 12.44 0.04
N GLY A 455 -25.31 12.79 -1.19
CA GLY A 455 -25.07 14.18 -1.59
C GLY A 455 -23.74 14.79 -1.11
N VAL A 456 -22.88 13.99 -0.46
CA VAL A 456 -21.56 14.40 0.02
C VAL A 456 -20.48 13.63 -0.75
N LEU A 457 -19.43 14.33 -1.16
CA LEU A 457 -18.20 13.73 -1.68
C LEU A 457 -17.09 13.84 -0.63
N TYR A 458 -16.26 12.81 -0.53
CA TYR A 458 -15.12 12.76 0.37
C TYR A 458 -13.84 12.58 -0.44
N VAL A 459 -12.85 13.44 -0.18
CA VAL A 459 -11.59 13.44 -0.91
C VAL A 459 -10.44 13.94 -0.04
N GLY A 460 -9.30 13.25 -0.08
CA GLY A 460 -8.07 13.69 0.58
C GLY A 460 -7.38 14.78 -0.25
N ASN A 461 -7.09 15.92 0.36
CA ASN A 461 -6.42 17.06 -0.27
C ASN A 461 -5.09 17.35 0.44
N GLN A 462 -3.98 17.16 -0.27
CA GLN A 462 -2.65 17.38 0.30
C GLN A 462 -2.34 18.87 0.49
N ALA A 463 -2.97 19.77 -0.27
CA ALA A 463 -2.77 21.22 -0.13
C ALA A 463 -3.27 21.74 1.23
N THR A 464 -4.33 21.13 1.76
CA THR A 464 -4.88 21.43 3.09
C THR A 464 -4.47 20.40 4.15
N ALA A 465 -3.69 19.38 3.77
CA ALA A 465 -3.32 18.22 4.59
C ALA A 465 -4.53 17.61 5.33
N ALA A 466 -5.68 17.55 4.67
CA ALA A 466 -6.95 17.16 5.27
C ALA A 466 -7.84 16.34 4.33
N LEU A 467 -8.66 15.49 4.93
CA LEU A 467 -9.77 14.83 4.26
C LEU A 467 -10.93 15.82 4.26
N GLU A 468 -11.47 16.13 3.09
CA GLU A 468 -12.52 17.11 2.92
C GLU A 468 -13.82 16.41 2.57
N ALA A 469 -14.85 16.66 3.36
CA ALA A 469 -16.23 16.37 2.98
C ALA A 469 -16.79 17.61 2.29
N ARG A 470 -17.25 17.46 1.05
CA ARG A 470 -17.76 18.55 0.23
C ARG A 470 -19.17 18.25 -0.24
N SER A 471 -19.98 19.29 -0.39
CA SER A 471 -21.30 19.19 -1.02
C SER A 471 -21.12 18.81 -2.49
N ILE A 472 -21.80 17.74 -2.94
CA ILE A 472 -21.82 17.41 -4.36
C ILE A 472 -22.50 18.51 -5.15
N ALA A 473 -23.54 19.16 -4.61
CA ALA A 473 -24.28 20.19 -5.35
C ALA A 473 -23.42 21.42 -5.71
N THR A 474 -22.48 21.81 -4.85
CA THR A 474 -21.75 23.09 -4.98
C THR A 474 -20.22 22.96 -5.00
N GLY A 475 -19.67 21.81 -4.64
CA GLY A 475 -18.23 21.61 -4.45
C GLY A 475 -17.66 22.26 -3.17
N ALA A 476 -18.50 22.95 -2.39
CA ALA A 476 -18.08 23.63 -1.16
C ALA A 476 -17.75 22.63 -0.04
N VAL A 477 -16.70 22.93 0.74
CA VAL A 477 -16.32 22.14 1.91
C VAL A 477 -17.40 22.29 2.99
N LEU A 478 -17.94 21.16 3.45
CA LEU A 478 -18.87 21.06 4.56
C LEU A 478 -18.11 20.93 5.89
N TRP A 479 -17.07 20.10 5.90
CA TRP A 479 -16.14 19.93 7.01
C TRP A 479 -14.83 19.29 6.52
N SER A 480 -13.78 19.42 7.33
CA SER A 480 -12.48 18.82 7.05
C SER A 480 -11.92 18.10 8.28
N TRP A 481 -11.25 16.98 8.05
CA TRP A 481 -10.53 16.22 9.07
C TRP A 481 -9.02 16.25 8.77
N PRO A 482 -8.20 16.89 9.63
CA PRO A 482 -6.78 17.08 9.36
C PRO A 482 -5.97 15.80 9.63
N LEU A 483 -4.99 15.50 8.78
CA LEU A 483 -4.08 14.35 8.98
C LEU A 483 -3.24 14.46 10.24
N SER A 484 -2.98 15.69 10.72
CA SER A 484 -2.31 15.94 11.99
C SER A 484 -3.07 15.41 13.21
N ALA A 485 -4.38 15.16 13.10
CA ALA A 485 -5.17 14.54 14.16
C ALA A 485 -4.75 13.09 14.44
N VAL A 486 -4.04 12.45 13.52
CA VAL A 486 -3.57 11.06 13.62
C VAL A 486 -2.10 10.88 13.27
N ASN A 487 -1.32 11.96 13.22
CA ASN A 487 0.11 11.96 12.90
C ASN A 487 0.45 11.30 11.55
N GLU A 488 -0.43 11.41 10.55
CA GLU A 488 -0.16 10.98 9.18
C GLU A 488 0.46 12.15 8.39
N ALA A 489 1.47 11.87 7.57
CA ALA A 489 2.06 12.88 6.70
C ALA A 489 1.27 13.05 5.38
N ARG A 490 0.64 11.96 4.93
CA ARG A 490 -0.07 11.88 3.65
C ARG A 490 -1.10 10.75 3.66
N PHE A 491 -1.99 10.76 2.66
CA PHE A 491 -2.95 9.69 2.42
C PHE A 491 -2.31 8.46 1.77
N GLY A 492 -2.79 7.27 2.12
CA GLY A 492 -2.43 5.97 1.51
C GLY A 492 -3.27 5.60 0.29
N GLY A 493 -4.38 6.31 0.05
CA GLY A 493 -4.95 6.48 -1.29
C GLY A 493 -6.40 6.02 -1.48
N ASP A 494 -6.97 5.23 -0.59
CA ASP A 494 -8.35 4.75 -0.68
C ASP A 494 -9.23 5.27 0.46
N VAL A 495 -10.48 5.53 0.11
CA VAL A 495 -11.55 5.91 1.03
C VAL A 495 -12.75 5.01 0.75
N ILE A 496 -13.50 4.61 1.77
CA ILE A 496 -14.77 3.88 1.62
C ILE A 496 -15.80 4.54 2.52
N VAL A 497 -16.97 4.87 2.00
CA VAL A 497 -18.05 5.49 2.77
C VAL A 497 -19.18 4.49 3.02
N THR A 498 -19.67 4.48 4.25
CA THR A 498 -20.87 3.75 4.67
C THR A 498 -21.94 4.74 5.15
N ASN A 499 -23.11 4.27 5.59
CA ASN A 499 -24.16 5.18 6.06
C ASN A 499 -23.74 5.98 7.30
N ASN A 500 -22.80 5.48 8.11
CA ASN A 500 -22.38 6.12 9.35
C ASN A 500 -20.86 6.24 9.54
N LEU A 501 -20.05 5.47 8.82
CA LEU A 501 -18.59 5.52 8.92
C LEU A 501 -17.91 5.86 7.60
N LEU A 502 -16.77 6.55 7.69
CA LEU A 502 -15.84 6.79 6.60
C LEU A 502 -14.51 6.11 6.90
N PHE A 503 -14.17 5.09 6.12
CA PHE A 503 -12.85 4.44 6.20
C PHE A 503 -11.84 5.20 5.36
N VAL A 504 -10.68 5.49 5.92
CA VAL A 504 -9.62 6.28 5.30
C VAL A 504 -8.30 5.55 5.45
N ALA A 505 -7.67 5.20 4.34
CA ALA A 505 -6.30 4.70 4.35
C ALA A 505 -5.32 5.88 4.40
N GLY A 506 -4.64 6.04 5.53
CA GLY A 506 -3.43 6.83 5.68
C GLY A 506 -2.21 6.10 5.11
N GLU A 507 -1.03 6.72 5.21
CA GLU A 507 0.22 6.11 4.80
C GLU A 507 0.57 4.89 5.67
N THR A 508 0.38 5.02 6.98
CA THR A 508 0.83 4.01 7.95
C THR A 508 -0.31 3.21 8.57
N ALA A 509 -1.51 3.78 8.61
CA ALA A 509 -2.67 3.16 9.23
C ALA A 509 -3.97 3.41 8.46
N THR A 510 -5.00 2.62 8.78
CA THR A 510 -6.36 2.79 8.32
C THR A 510 -7.23 3.26 9.49
N TYR A 511 -8.10 4.23 9.24
CA TYR A 511 -8.98 4.84 10.24
C TYR A 511 -10.44 4.68 9.84
N ALA A 512 -11.34 4.59 10.82
CA ALA A 512 -12.77 4.79 10.61
C ALA A 512 -13.21 6.04 11.36
N LEU A 513 -13.78 7.00 10.63
CA LEU A 513 -14.38 8.21 11.19
C LEU A 513 -15.87 8.00 11.29
N ASP A 514 -16.48 8.37 12.43
CA ASP A 514 -17.92 8.46 12.53
C ASP A 514 -18.40 9.74 11.83
N LEU A 515 -19.36 9.61 10.91
CA LEU A 515 -19.82 10.72 10.06
C LEU A 515 -20.59 11.78 10.85
N ALA A 516 -21.24 11.41 11.95
CA ALA A 516 -22.01 12.34 12.78
C ALA A 516 -21.09 13.23 13.64
N SER A 517 -20.10 12.62 14.31
CA SER A 517 -19.16 13.33 15.19
C SER A 517 -17.88 13.79 14.51
N GLN A 518 -17.58 13.27 13.32
CA GLN A 518 -16.37 13.53 12.53
C GLN A 518 -15.07 13.13 13.25
N LYS A 519 -15.18 12.21 14.21
CA LYS A 519 -14.06 11.73 15.03
C LYS A 519 -13.67 10.32 14.64
N VAL A 520 -12.39 10.01 14.82
CA VAL A 520 -11.89 8.64 14.68
C VAL A 520 -12.50 7.79 15.79
N VAL A 521 -13.20 6.73 15.41
CA VAL A 521 -13.82 5.75 16.31
C VAL A 521 -13.15 4.38 16.25
N TRP A 522 -12.29 4.16 15.26
CA TRP A 522 -11.48 2.95 15.12
C TRP A 522 -10.23 3.21 14.28
N SER A 523 -9.16 2.47 14.52
CA SER A 523 -7.96 2.47 13.69
C SER A 523 -7.26 1.11 13.68
N TYR A 524 -6.43 0.90 12.66
CA TYR A 524 -5.60 -0.29 12.48
C TYR A 524 -4.28 0.09 11.84
N ARG A 525 -3.14 -0.39 12.35
CA ARG A 525 -1.79 0.12 12.00
C ARG A 525 -1.21 -0.46 10.72
N VAL A 526 -2.07 -0.54 9.70
CA VAL A 526 -1.73 -0.89 8.34
C VAL A 526 -2.49 0.06 7.42
N GLY A 527 -1.77 0.80 6.58
CA GLY A 527 -2.32 1.58 5.47
C GLY A 527 -2.37 0.76 4.17
N GLY A 528 -2.93 1.34 3.11
CA GLY A 528 -2.88 0.77 1.76
C GLY A 528 -4.20 0.81 1.00
N LYS A 529 -4.46 -0.23 0.20
CA LYS A 529 -5.67 -0.33 -0.63
C LYS A 529 -6.79 -1.02 0.13
N LEU A 530 -8.01 -0.49 0.01
CA LEU A 530 -9.18 -0.94 0.77
C LEU A 530 -10.20 -1.64 -0.12
N ALA A 531 -10.86 -2.66 0.43
CA ALA A 531 -12.06 -3.27 -0.15
C ALA A 531 -13.01 -3.70 0.97
N LEU A 532 -14.32 -3.65 0.74
CA LEU A 532 -15.33 -4.02 1.73
C LEU A 532 -16.29 -5.06 1.14
N SER A 533 -16.18 -6.30 1.62
CA SER A 533 -17.03 -7.41 1.17
C SER A 533 -18.46 -7.28 1.70
N ARG A 534 -19.44 -7.74 0.90
CA ARG A 534 -20.82 -7.88 1.36
C ARG A 534 -20.99 -8.68 2.65
N ASN A 535 -20.05 -9.55 2.98
CA ASN A 535 -20.11 -10.37 4.20
C ASN A 535 -19.59 -9.65 5.45
N GLY A 536 -19.38 -8.33 5.38
CA GLY A 536 -18.89 -7.53 6.49
C GLY A 536 -17.41 -7.78 6.77
N VAL A 537 -16.59 -7.80 5.72
CA VAL A 537 -15.13 -7.90 5.89
C VAL A 537 -14.46 -6.72 5.20
N LEU A 538 -13.73 -5.90 5.98
CA LEU A 538 -12.82 -4.91 5.43
C LEU A 538 -11.47 -5.57 5.14
N TYR A 539 -11.00 -5.42 3.92
CA TYR A 539 -9.67 -5.80 3.48
C TYR A 539 -8.75 -4.59 3.44
N ILE A 540 -7.57 -4.73 4.04
CA ILE A 540 -6.48 -3.76 3.96
C ILE A 540 -5.31 -4.45 3.28
N ARG A 541 -5.01 -4.06 2.05
CA ARG A 541 -3.88 -4.55 1.27
C ARG A 541 -2.70 -3.61 1.45
N ALA A 542 -1.63 -4.13 2.04
CA ALA A 542 -0.33 -3.47 2.13
C ALA A 542 0.70 -4.16 1.24
N VAL A 543 1.47 -3.36 0.52
CA VAL A 543 2.59 -3.82 -0.31
C VAL A 543 3.83 -2.99 0.00
N ALA A 544 5.00 -3.59 -0.14
CA ALA A 544 6.26 -2.86 -0.03
C ALA A 544 6.34 -1.77 -1.11
N SER A 545 6.89 -0.61 -0.77
CA SER A 545 6.95 0.59 -1.63
C SER A 545 7.73 0.39 -2.94
N ASN A 546 8.68 -0.54 -2.96
CA ASN A 546 9.46 -0.93 -4.12
C ASN A 546 9.07 -2.31 -4.67
N PHE A 547 7.96 -2.89 -4.20
CA PHE A 547 7.52 -4.25 -4.54
C PHE A 547 8.55 -5.33 -4.15
N VAL A 548 9.44 -5.05 -3.20
CA VAL A 548 10.41 -6.02 -2.67
C VAL A 548 10.19 -6.15 -1.18
N GLY A 549 9.99 -7.38 -0.70
CA GLY A 549 9.68 -7.66 0.70
C GLY A 549 8.27 -8.23 0.86
N THR A 550 7.70 -8.04 2.05
CA THR A 550 6.43 -8.68 2.40
C THR A 550 5.23 -7.91 1.85
N SER A 551 4.36 -8.60 1.11
CA SER A 551 3.00 -8.14 0.82
C SER A 551 2.03 -8.79 1.79
N SER A 552 0.98 -8.07 2.20
CA SER A 552 -0.03 -8.60 3.11
C SER A 552 -1.44 -8.16 2.75
N LEU A 553 -2.38 -9.00 3.15
CA LEU A 553 -3.81 -8.73 3.09
C LEU A 553 -4.39 -9.00 4.47
N THR A 554 -4.84 -7.96 5.15
CA THR A 554 -5.49 -8.08 6.46
C THR A 554 -7.00 -8.00 6.29
N ALA A 555 -7.71 -8.94 6.90
CA ALA A 555 -9.16 -8.96 6.99
C ALA A 555 -9.63 -8.53 8.39
N ILE A 556 -10.59 -7.60 8.44
CA ILE A 556 -11.23 -7.11 9.67
C ILE A 556 -12.72 -7.44 9.59
N ASN A 557 -13.27 -8.10 10.61
CA ASN A 557 -14.71 -8.29 10.73
C ASN A 557 -15.39 -6.95 11.02
N LEU A 558 -16.44 -6.65 10.27
CA LEU A 558 -17.37 -5.55 10.46
C LEU A 558 -18.74 -6.12 10.86
N LYS A 559 -19.48 -5.42 11.71
CA LYS A 559 -20.86 -5.78 12.07
C LYS A 559 -21.76 -4.57 12.09
#